data_AF-A0A269VXA7-F1
#
_entry.id   AF-A0A269VXA7-F1
#
_cell.length_a   1.000
_cell.length_b   1.000
_cell.length_c   1.000
_cell.angle_alpha   90.00
_cell.angle_beta   90.00
_cell.angle_gamma   90.00
#
_symmetry.space_group_name_H-M   'P 1'
#
loop_
_entity.id
_entity.type
_entity.pdbx_description
1 polymer ?
#
loop_
_entity_poly.entity_id
_entity_poly.type
_entity_poly.pdbx_seq_one_letter_code
_entity_poly.pdbx_strand_id
1 'polypeptide(L)' 'MSTEAIFQTQLIQKAWEDPSFKAKLLSDPKAAIKEALGVLIPDHIQVRTVEEKSDELFLIIPPNPAGVIKSEAKERAIW' A
#
# COMPACT_ATOMS: atom_id res chain seq x y z
N MET A 1 16.25 -4.91 6.74
CA MET A 1 15.08 -4.04 6.49
C MET A 1 14.36 -4.60 5.28
N SER A 2 13.07 -4.94 5.42
CA SER A 2 12.29 -5.58 4.36
C SER A 2 12.03 -4.57 3.23
N THR A 3 12.28 -4.95 1.98
CA THR A 3 12.16 -4.07 0.79
C THR A 3 10.79 -3.40 0.67
N GLU A 4 9.72 -4.06 1.13
CA GLU A 4 8.36 -3.53 1.13
C GLU A 4 8.17 -2.31 2.06
N ALA A 5 8.83 -2.28 3.22
CA ALA A 5 8.71 -1.16 4.15
C ALA A 5 9.36 0.11 3.58
N ILE A 6 10.50 -0.05 2.90
CA ILE A 6 11.19 1.04 2.21
C ILE A 6 10.29 1.60 1.10
N PHE A 7 9.60 0.72 0.37
CA PHE A 7 8.68 1.09 -0.70
C PHE A 7 7.48 1.90 -0.19
N GLN A 8 6.83 1.45 0.89
CA GLN A 8 5.71 2.18 1.51
C GLN A 8 6.17 3.56 1.99
N THR A 9 7.31 3.65 2.67
CA THR A 9 7.85 4.92 3.16
C THR A 9 8.15 5.91 2.04
N GLN A 10 8.71 5.47 0.92
CA GLN A 10 8.97 6.35 -0.24
C GLN A 10 7.67 6.87 -0.87
N LEU A 11 6.66 6.02 -0.98
CA LEU A 11 5.37 6.40 -1.53
C LEU A 11 4.65 7.45 -0.66
N ILE A 12 4.71 7.27 0.66
CA ILE A 12 4.14 8.20 1.65
C ILE A 12 4.86 9.55 1.60
N GLN A 13 6.19 9.56 1.58
CA GLN A 13 6.97 10.79 1.46
C GLN A 13 6.60 11.56 0.19
N LYS A 14 6.54 10.88 -0.95
CA LYS A 14 6.17 11.50 -2.22
C LYS A 14 4.73 12.04 -2.21
N ALA A 15 3.81 11.39 -1.51
CA ALA A 15 2.44 11.88 -1.33
C ALA A 15 2.36 13.10 -0.40
N TRP A 16 3.31 13.29 0.52
CA TRP A 16 3.41 14.51 1.32
C TRP A 16 4.06 15.66 0.56
N GLU A 17 5.07 15.37 -0.28
CA GLU A 17 5.76 16.38 -1.09
C GLU A 17 4.95 16.85 -2.30
N ASP A 18 4.16 15.96 -2.92
CA ASP A 18 3.36 16.25 -4.11
C ASP A 18 1.86 16.00 -3.84
N PRO A 19 1.08 17.09 -3.59
CA PRO A 19 -0.36 17.00 -3.39
C PRO A 19 -1.11 16.43 -4.61
N SER A 20 -0.60 16.66 -5.82
CA SER A 20 -1.20 16.13 -7.06
C SER A 20 -0.99 14.62 -7.13
N PHE A 21 0.19 14.15 -6.72
CA PHE A 21 0.48 12.73 -6.57
C PHE A 21 -0.44 12.08 -5.52
N LYS A 22 -0.65 12.73 -4.37
CA LYS A 22 -1.57 12.25 -3.34
C LYS A 22 -3.00 12.08 -3.86
N ALA A 23 -3.51 13.09 -4.57
CA ALA A 23 -4.85 13.03 -5.18
C ALA A 23 -4.96 11.89 -6.20
N LYS A 24 -3.92 11.70 -7.02
CA LYS A 24 -3.83 10.54 -7.93
C LYS A 24 -3.77 9.22 -7.17
N LEU A 25 -3.00 9.12 -6.10
CA LEU A 25 -2.86 7.89 -5.30
C LEU A 25 -4.18 7.47 -4.66
N LEU A 26 -5.02 8.43 -4.27
CA LEU A 26 -6.37 8.21 -3.76
C LEU A 26 -7.38 7.81 -4.84
N SER A 27 -7.23 8.33 -6.07
CA SER A 27 -8.15 8.03 -7.18
C SER A 27 -7.76 6.77 -7.96
N ASP A 28 -6.49 6.64 -8.31
CA ASP A 28 -5.90 5.51 -9.05
C ASP A 28 -4.50 5.18 -8.50
N PRO A 29 -4.43 4.36 -7.43
CA PRO A 29 -3.15 3.98 -6.83
C PRO A 29 -2.24 3.22 -7.78
N LYS A 30 -2.79 2.41 -8.70
CA LYS A 30 -1.98 1.62 -9.62
C LYS A 30 -1.23 2.52 -10.59
N ALA A 31 -1.93 3.47 -11.19
CA ALA A 31 -1.33 4.45 -12.09
C ALA A 31 -0.28 5.29 -11.35
N ALA A 32 -0.60 5.78 -10.15
CA ALA A 32 0.32 6.57 -9.35
C ALA A 32 1.59 5.78 -8.98
N ILE A 33 1.47 4.53 -8.51
CA ILE A 33 2.63 3.68 -8.19
C ILE A 33 3.47 3.40 -9.44
N LYS A 34 2.83 3.15 -10.58
CA LYS A 34 3.52 2.95 -11.86
C LYS A 34 4.29 4.20 -12.29
N GLU A 35 3.70 5.38 -12.19
CA GLU A 35 4.37 6.65 -12.55
C GLU A 35 5.51 6.99 -11.59
N ALA A 36 5.35 6.74 -10.28
CA ALA A 36 6.34 7.12 -9.28
C ALA A 36 7.52 6.14 -9.18
N LEU A 37 7.24 4.84 -9.25
CA LEU A 37 8.18 3.78 -8.90
C LEU A 37 8.44 2.83 -10.07
N GLY A 38 7.74 2.98 -11.20
CA GLY A 38 7.86 2.09 -12.35
C GLY A 38 7.28 0.69 -12.11
N VAL A 39 6.59 0.48 -10.99
CA VAL A 39 6.07 -0.84 -10.60
C VAL A 39 4.70 -1.06 -11.21
N LEU A 40 4.56 -2.17 -11.95
CA LEU A 40 3.29 -2.62 -12.50
C LEU A 40 2.62 -3.57 -11.50
N ILE A 41 1.47 -3.14 -10.97
CA ILE A 41 0.63 -4.00 -10.15
C ILE A 41 -0.32 -4.77 -11.06
N PRO A 42 -0.34 -6.12 -11.00
CA PRO A 42 -1.22 -6.94 -11.82
C PRO A 42 -2.71 -6.57 -11.67
N ASP A 43 -3.50 -6.76 -12.73
CA ASP A 43 -4.93 -6.43 -12.75
C ASP A 43 -5.75 -7.20 -11.70
N HIS A 44 -5.33 -8.43 -11.37
CA HIS A 44 -6.00 -9.27 -10.37
C HIS A 44 -5.85 -8.76 -8.93
N ILE A 45 -4.89 -7.86 -8.67
CA ILE A 45 -4.69 -7.26 -7.34
C ILE A 45 -5.43 -5.93 -7.29
N GLN A 46 -6.40 -5.79 -6.39
CA GLN A 46 -7.01 -4.50 -6.11
C GLN A 46 -6.22 -3.76 -5.04
N VAL A 47 -5.84 -2.53 -5.34
CA VAL A 47 -5.15 -1.63 -4.40
C VAL A 47 -6.13 -0.53 -4.05
N ARG A 48 -6.34 -0.32 -2.76
CA ARG A 48 -7.16 0.77 -2.23
C ARG A 48 -6.28 1.62 -1.33
N THR A 49 -6.21 2.91 -1.64
CA THR A 49 -5.56 3.89 -0.77
C THR A 49 -6.60 4.50 0.13
N VAL A 50 -6.29 4.57 1.42
CA VAL A 50 -7.09 5.30 2.41
C VAL A 50 -6.19 6.32 3.05
N GLU A 51 -6.71 7.53 3.22
CA GLU A 51 -6.06 8.55 4.01
C GLU A 51 -6.47 8.37 5.47
N GLU A 52 -5.48 8.27 6.36
CA GLU A 52 -5.76 8.27 7.79
C GLU A 52 -6.05 9.70 8.25
N LYS A 53 -7.28 9.92 8.72
CA LYS A 53 -7.67 11.15 9.42
C LYS A 53 -7.52 10.93 10.92
N SER A 54 -7.30 12.01 11.67
CA SER A 54 -7.07 11.97 13.12
C SER A 54 -8.18 11.33 13.96
N ASP A 55 -9.34 11.03 13.37
CA ASP A 55 -10.50 10.42 14.03
C ASP A 55 -10.83 9.00 13.49
N GLU A 56 -10.03 8.47 12.55
CA GLU A 56 -10.27 7.18 11.90
C GLU A 56 -9.17 6.18 12.24
N LEU A 57 -9.56 5.00 12.74
CA LEU A 57 -8.66 3.87 13.01
C LEU A 57 -8.87 2.78 11.97
N PHE A 58 -7.80 2.37 11.27
CA PHE A 58 -7.84 1.31 10.28
C PHE A 58 -7.35 -0.02 10.87
N LEU A 59 -8.19 -1.05 10.81
CA LEU A 59 -7.82 -2.42 11.16
C LEU A 59 -7.77 -3.28 9.89
N ILE A 60 -6.62 -3.92 9.66
CA ILE A 60 -6.39 -4.79 8.50
C ILE A 60 -6.49 -6.24 8.98
N ILE A 61 -7.52 -6.96 8.51
CA ILE A 61 -7.65 -8.40 8.74
C ILE A 61 -7.10 -9.12 7.51
N PRO A 62 -6.00 -9.89 7.63
CA PRO A 62 -5.46 -10.64 6.50
C PRO A 62 -6.38 -11.81 6.13
N PRO A 63 -6.31 -12.30 4.87
CA PRO A 63 -7.04 -13.49 4.46
C PRO A 63 -6.64 -14.70 5.30
N ASN A 64 -7.58 -15.62 5.54
CA ASN A 64 -7.35 -16.81 6.36
C ASN A 64 -6.14 -17.60 5.83
N PRO A 65 -5.09 -17.82 6.66
CA PRO A 65 -3.87 -18.51 6.24
C PRO A 65 -4.11 -19.94 5.75
N ALA A 66 -5.21 -20.59 6.15
CA ALA A 66 -5.57 -21.93 5.67
C ALA A 66 -5.87 -21.99 4.17
N GLY A 67 -6.20 -20.85 3.53
CA GLY A 67 -6.44 -20.75 2.08
C GLY A 67 -5.26 -20.23 1.27
N VAL A 68 -4.17 -19.78 1.91
CA VAL A 68 -3.03 -19.11 1.26
C VAL A 68 -1.75 -19.90 1.52
N ILE A 69 -1.72 -21.16 1.09
CA ILE A 69 -0.48 -21.93 1.03
C ILE A 69 0.23 -21.58 -0.28
N LYS A 70 0.94 -20.45 -0.25
CA LYS A 70 2.21 -20.19 -0.94
C LYS A 70 2.84 -18.94 -0.29
N SER A 71 3.71 -19.22 0.70
CA SER A 71 4.95 -18.52 1.08
C SER A 71 4.99 -16.99 0.85
N GLU A 72 5.02 -16.08 1.83
CA GLU A 72 5.62 -16.07 3.16
C GLU A 72 4.65 -15.39 4.14
N ALA A 73 4.11 -16.15 5.07
CA ALA A 73 3.52 -15.62 6.29
C ALA A 73 4.65 -15.15 7.19
N LYS A 74 5.08 -13.89 7.05
CA LYS A 74 5.79 -13.20 8.11
C LYS A 74 4.80 -12.28 8.80
N GLU A 75 4.34 -12.76 9.95
CA GLU A 75 3.52 -12.08 10.95
C GLU A 75 3.80 -10.57 10.98
N ARG A 76 2.97 -9.79 10.30
CA ARG A 76 2.93 -8.33 10.45
C ARG A 76 1.87 -7.98 11.48
N ALA A 77 2.15 -8.33 12.73
CA ALA A 77 1.58 -7.60 13.85
C ALA A 77 2.48 -6.37 14.07
N ILE A 78 2.09 -5.24 13.48
CA ILE A 78 2.70 -3.94 13.77
C ILE A 78 1.86 -3.34 14.91
N TRP A 79 2.48 -3.22 16.09
CA TRP A 79 2.14 -2.21 17.09
C TRP A 79 3.13 -1.06 16.94
#